data_AF-A0A8X8WTB6-F1
#
_entry.id   AF-A0A8X8WTB6-F1
#
_cell.length_a   1.000
_cell.length_b   1.000
_cell.length_c   1.000
_cell.angle_alpha   90.00
_cell.angle_beta   90.00
_cell.angle_gamma   90.00
#
_symmetry.space_group_name_H-M   'P 1'
#
loop_
_entity.id
_entity.type
_entity.pdbx_description
1 polymer ?
#
loop_
_entity_poly.entity_id
_entity_poly.type
_entity_poly.pdbx_seq_one_letter_code
_entity_poly.pdbx_strand_id
1 'polypeptide(L)'
;MLISDRIDFSVDAMHGLLAAVLTGALSIKGGLASSLFGQLFEYDDEKDPDLVVRFCKDVETRARTGYVDYGRYDSLNYFIASAGTGNFLQEYFNGDIKNCETTYDKLGRTAQVNIICGSCPNGRCVGIQYFYEKVCDRLCIYDVAGIGCICSVTYESTCRVLIDLALPCVKPGLRVFEGFTVGFHPRSWEVVYNGMTQVGYEKAYDEFSFSTEQRDVTLYLTAVASLSSLVQKPTIKVSPQEGLVVKLSGSGANGNPPTTLSPTMIAVDWRCEIARDKPYEVNITIPVLNYAPVQFTFAKLCGEHGNVNIQLLTSVCHSTGIILHMLTLGC
;
A
#
# COMPACT_ATOMS: atom_id res chain seq x y z
N MET A 1 -26.14 3.77 0.84
CA MET A 1 -25.60 3.83 2.21
C MET A 1 -24.15 4.24 2.07
N LEU A 2 -23.84 5.49 2.46
CA LEU A 2 -22.53 6.08 2.36
C LEU A 2 -21.60 5.33 3.33
N ILE A 3 -20.58 4.63 2.81
CA ILE A 3 -19.49 4.12 3.65
C ILE A 3 -18.56 5.32 3.86
N SER A 4 -18.93 6.15 4.83
CA SER A 4 -18.12 7.24 5.35
C SER A 4 -18.22 7.15 6.86
N ASP A 5 -17.50 6.19 7.43
CA ASP A 5 -17.00 6.33 8.78
C ASP A 5 -15.50 6.09 8.70
N ARG A 6 -14.73 7.03 9.25
CA ARG A 6 -13.28 7.01 9.39
C ARG A 6 -12.82 5.59 9.73
N ILE A 7 -12.10 4.96 8.80
CA ILE A 7 -11.29 3.81 9.13
C ILE A 7 -10.08 4.37 9.87
N ASP A 8 -10.11 4.31 11.20
CA ASP A 8 -8.88 4.38 11.99
C ASP A 8 -8.02 3.20 11.53
N PHE A 9 -6.97 3.50 10.77
CA PHE A 9 -6.02 2.49 10.32
C PHE A 9 -5.40 1.84 11.54
N SER A 10 -5.80 0.59 11.84
CA SER A 10 -5.04 -0.23 12.78
C SER A 10 -3.61 -0.30 12.29
N VAL A 11 -2.67 -0.16 13.23
CA VAL A 11 -1.24 -0.33 13.02
C VAL A 11 -0.97 -1.62 12.22
N ASP A 12 -1.72 -2.70 12.46
CA ASP A 12 -1.58 -3.99 11.78
C ASP A 12 -1.92 -3.97 10.28
N ALA A 13 -2.92 -3.17 9.88
CA ALA A 13 -3.30 -3.00 8.47
C ALA A 13 -2.23 -2.23 7.68
N MET A 14 -1.62 -1.24 8.32
CA MET A 14 -0.52 -0.47 7.75
C MET A 14 0.77 -1.32 7.62
N HIS A 15 1.05 -2.18 8.60
CA HIS A 15 2.13 -3.18 8.49
C HIS A 15 1.88 -4.16 7.34
N GLY A 16 0.62 -4.56 7.10
CA GLY A 16 0.23 -5.43 5.99
C GLY A 16 0.46 -4.81 4.61
N LEU A 17 0.05 -3.55 4.42
CA LEU A 17 0.27 -2.80 3.19
C LEU A 17 1.76 -2.58 2.93
N LEU A 18 2.49 -2.18 3.96
CA LEU A 18 3.94 -2.00 3.87
C LEU A 18 4.61 -3.32 3.48
N ALA A 19 4.22 -4.42 4.12
CA ALA A 19 4.70 -5.74 3.78
C ALA A 19 4.38 -6.10 2.32
N ALA A 20 3.19 -5.79 1.82
CA ALA A 20 2.82 -6.06 0.42
C ALA A 20 3.63 -5.23 -0.59
N VAL A 21 3.83 -3.93 -0.33
CA VAL A 21 4.63 -3.04 -1.20
C VAL A 21 6.11 -3.47 -1.20
N LEU A 22 6.70 -3.68 -0.02
CA LEU A 22 8.09 -4.11 0.12
C LEU A 22 8.32 -5.53 -0.44
N THR A 23 7.39 -6.46 -0.25
CA THR A 23 7.51 -7.84 -0.75
C THR A 23 7.27 -7.92 -2.26
N GLY A 24 6.25 -7.21 -2.76
CA GLY A 24 5.87 -7.24 -4.17
C GLY A 24 6.84 -6.51 -5.08
N ALA A 25 7.33 -5.35 -4.64
CA ALA A 25 8.08 -4.46 -5.52
C ALA A 25 9.55 -4.27 -5.13
N LEU A 26 9.94 -4.53 -3.88
CA LEU A 26 11.35 -4.61 -3.50
C LEU A 26 11.82 -6.06 -3.32
N SER A 27 10.96 -7.07 -3.51
CA SER A 27 11.31 -8.49 -3.30
C SER A 27 12.00 -8.74 -1.94
N ILE A 28 11.60 -7.95 -0.93
CA ILE A 28 12.05 -8.10 0.46
C ILE A 28 11.27 -9.28 1.04
N LYS A 29 11.92 -10.20 1.75
CA LYS A 29 11.21 -11.33 2.39
C LYS A 29 10.10 -10.79 3.30
N GLY A 30 8.89 -11.34 3.22
CA GLY A 30 7.72 -10.81 3.94
C GLY A 30 7.88 -10.66 5.46
N GLY A 31 8.74 -11.47 6.10
CA GLY A 31 9.09 -11.30 7.52
C GLY A 31 10.05 -10.15 7.83
N LEU A 32 10.82 -9.67 6.84
CA LEU A 32 11.73 -8.52 6.95
C LEU A 32 11.03 -7.19 6.62
N ALA A 33 9.89 -7.27 5.93
CA ALA A 33 9.11 -6.12 5.49
C ALA A 33 8.28 -5.51 6.63
N SER A 34 7.68 -6.34 7.49
CA SER A 34 7.00 -5.89 8.71
C SER A 34 7.97 -5.35 9.76
N SER A 35 9.20 -5.86 9.82
CA SER A 35 10.24 -5.37 10.74
C SER A 35 10.86 -4.03 10.33
N LEU A 36 10.48 -3.48 9.17
CA LEU A 36 11.01 -2.21 8.68
C LEU A 36 10.24 -0.99 9.22
N PHE A 37 9.00 -1.18 9.66
CA PHE A 37 8.21 -0.07 10.20
C PHE A 37 8.84 0.48 11.48
N GLY A 38 9.06 1.81 11.52
CA GLY A 38 9.73 2.47 12.63
C GLY A 38 11.23 2.16 12.74
N GLN A 39 11.80 1.39 11.80
CA GLN A 39 13.22 1.12 11.75
C GLN A 39 13.98 2.43 11.56
N LEU A 40 15.05 2.58 12.33
CA LEU A 40 15.82 3.81 12.44
C LEU A 40 17.08 3.72 11.57
N PHE A 41 17.27 4.71 10.71
CA PHE A 41 18.46 4.88 9.87
C PHE A 41 19.11 6.21 10.19
N GLU A 42 20.38 6.17 10.59
CA GLU A 42 21.14 7.36 10.97
C GLU A 42 22.16 7.70 9.89
N TYR A 43 22.28 8.98 9.58
CA TYR A 43 23.30 9.53 8.71
C TYR A 43 24.11 10.55 9.50
N ASP A 44 25.39 10.25 9.66
CA ASP A 44 26.37 11.09 10.35
C ASP A 44 27.17 11.85 9.27
N ASP A 45 26.98 13.17 9.21
CA ASP A 45 27.81 14.06 8.39
C ASP A 45 29.02 14.51 9.23
N GLU A 46 30.24 14.44 8.68
CA GLU A 46 31.51 14.76 9.36
C GLU A 46 31.56 16.19 9.96
N LYS A 47 30.54 17.02 9.73
CA LYS A 47 30.40 18.41 10.17
C LYS A 47 29.20 18.67 11.12
N ASP A 48 28.46 17.63 11.54
CA ASP A 48 27.22 17.60 12.35
C ASP A 48 26.00 18.13 11.55
N PRO A 49 24.88 17.37 11.36
CA PRO A 49 24.13 16.65 12.40
C PRO A 49 23.58 15.23 12.07
N ASP A 50 23.26 14.46 13.12
CA ASP A 50 22.60 13.14 13.11
C ASP A 50 21.21 13.20 12.45
N LEU A 51 21.15 13.10 11.11
CA LEU A 51 19.87 12.92 10.42
C LEU A 51 19.37 11.51 10.71
N VAL A 52 18.14 11.41 11.20
CA VAL A 52 17.50 10.15 11.53
C VAL A 52 16.25 9.99 10.69
N VAL A 53 16.17 8.88 9.97
CA VAL A 53 14.96 8.43 9.28
C VAL A 53 14.37 7.29 10.08
N ARG A 54 13.16 7.48 10.61
CA ARG A 54 12.34 6.39 11.15
C ARG A 54 11.33 6.01 10.07
N PHE A 55 11.58 4.87 9.44
CA PHE A 55 10.88 4.45 8.24
C PHE A 55 9.36 4.33 8.47
N CYS A 56 8.56 4.95 7.58
CA CYS A 56 7.10 5.09 7.71
C CYS A 56 6.62 5.78 8.99
N LYS A 57 7.48 6.59 9.62
CA LYS A 57 7.15 7.30 10.85
C LYS A 57 7.48 8.78 10.75
N ASP A 58 8.76 9.13 10.72
CA ASP A 58 9.21 10.54 10.66
C ASP A 58 10.66 10.67 10.21
N VAL A 59 11.04 11.89 9.85
CA VAL A 59 12.41 12.29 9.55
C VAL A 59 12.77 13.46 10.44
N GLU A 60 13.91 13.35 11.11
CA GLU A 60 14.33 14.33 12.10
C GLU A 60 15.84 14.52 12.04
N THR A 61 16.30 15.63 12.59
CA THR A 61 17.73 15.90 12.77
C THR A 61 18.00 16.15 14.23
N ARG A 62 18.95 15.39 14.79
CA ARG A 62 19.30 15.45 16.22
C ARG A 62 20.70 16.05 16.37
N ALA A 63 20.79 17.37 16.41
CA ALA A 63 22.05 18.03 16.69
C ALA A 63 22.20 18.30 18.21
N ARG A 64 23.43 18.49 18.68
CA ARG A 64 23.70 18.97 20.06
C ARG A 64 23.01 20.31 20.36
N THR A 65 22.71 21.09 19.33
CA THR A 65 22.07 22.42 19.41
C THR A 65 20.55 22.36 19.44
N GLY A 66 19.93 21.19 19.21
CA GLY A 66 18.49 21.02 19.27
C GLY A 66 17.94 20.00 18.29
N TYR A 67 16.63 19.79 18.40
CA TYR A 67 15.84 18.90 17.56
C TYR A 67 15.19 19.67 16.42
N VAL A 68 15.26 19.14 15.19
CA VAL A 68 14.56 19.67 14.02
C VAL A 68 13.68 18.58 13.42
N ASP A 69 12.37 18.80 13.40
CA ASP A 69 11.39 17.91 12.75
C ASP A 69 11.30 18.23 11.25
N TYR A 70 11.64 17.28 10.39
CA TYR A 70 11.50 17.41 8.94
C TYR A 70 10.17 16.85 8.41
N GLY A 71 9.32 16.34 9.29
CA GLY A 71 7.97 15.91 8.95
C GLY A 71 7.72 14.46 9.31
N ARG A 72 6.44 14.12 9.25
CA ARG A 72 5.90 12.81 9.60
C ARG A 72 5.32 12.15 8.37
N TYR A 73 5.44 10.83 8.36
CA TYR A 73 4.79 10.01 7.36
C TYR A 73 3.28 10.09 7.60
N ASP A 74 2.53 10.49 6.59
CA ASP A 74 1.08 10.44 6.62
C ASP A 74 0.64 9.15 5.94
N SER A 75 -0.09 8.30 6.65
CA SER A 75 -0.64 7.05 6.09
C SER A 75 -1.57 7.28 4.90
N LEU A 76 -2.10 8.50 4.73
CA LEU A 76 -2.90 8.93 3.58
C LEU A 76 -2.05 9.39 2.40
N ASN A 77 -0.76 9.66 2.60
CA ASN A 77 0.22 9.98 1.55
C ASN A 77 1.05 8.72 1.29
N TYR A 78 0.43 7.80 0.55
CA TYR A 78 0.94 6.47 0.19
C TYR A 78 2.29 6.55 -0.54
N PHE A 79 3.03 5.44 -0.57
CA PHE A 79 4.22 5.27 -1.43
C PHE A 79 3.96 5.83 -2.82
N ILE A 80 4.81 6.74 -3.27
CA ILE A 80 4.77 7.24 -4.65
C ILE A 80 5.88 6.49 -5.38
N ALA A 81 5.63 6.03 -6.60
CA ALA A 81 6.69 5.43 -7.37
C ALA A 81 7.69 6.53 -7.79
N SER A 82 8.98 6.20 -7.67
CA SER A 82 10.04 7.20 -7.76
C SER A 82 10.45 7.44 -9.21
N ALA A 83 10.41 8.70 -9.66
CA ALA A 83 11.04 9.10 -10.91
C ALA A 83 12.58 9.05 -10.77
N GLY A 84 13.24 8.01 -11.32
CA GLY A 84 14.70 7.94 -11.39
C GLY A 84 15.29 6.58 -10.97
N THR A 85 16.32 6.62 -10.11
CA THR A 85 17.05 5.43 -9.60
C THR A 85 16.40 4.78 -8.39
N GLY A 86 15.48 5.49 -7.72
CA GLY A 86 14.65 4.93 -6.64
C GLY A 86 13.56 4.01 -7.19
N ASN A 87 13.24 2.95 -6.47
CA ASN A 87 12.10 2.08 -6.73
C ASN A 87 10.80 2.72 -6.22
N PHE A 88 10.88 3.47 -5.11
CA PHE A 88 9.77 4.15 -4.43
C PHE A 88 10.25 5.43 -3.79
N LEU A 89 9.33 6.32 -3.43
CA LEU A 89 9.59 7.42 -2.52
C LEU A 89 8.51 7.49 -1.43
N GLN A 90 8.91 7.92 -0.24
CA GLN A 90 8.03 8.30 0.86
C GLN A 90 8.15 9.81 1.08
N GLU A 91 7.02 10.49 1.17
CA GLU A 91 6.99 11.91 1.51
C GLU A 91 6.58 12.09 2.98
N TYR A 92 7.23 13.06 3.62
CA TYR A 92 7.05 13.41 5.01
C TYR A 92 6.70 14.89 5.06
N PHE A 93 5.59 15.20 5.74
CA PHE A 93 5.02 16.54 5.78
C PHE A 93 4.78 17.00 7.22
N ASN A 94 4.42 18.27 7.40
CA ASN A 94 4.04 18.86 8.69
C ASN A 94 5.20 18.88 9.72
N GLY A 95 6.43 19.09 9.25
CA GLY A 95 7.59 19.33 10.12
C GLY A 95 7.61 20.74 10.70
N ASP A 96 8.73 21.09 11.34
CA ASP A 96 8.87 22.38 12.02
C ASP A 96 8.68 23.56 11.05
N ILE A 97 7.86 24.53 11.45
CA ILE A 97 7.53 25.71 10.62
C ILE A 97 8.61 26.79 10.68
N LYS A 98 9.46 26.78 11.70
CA LYS A 98 10.47 27.82 11.94
C LYS A 98 11.37 28.04 10.71
N ASN A 99 11.39 29.24 10.14
CA ASN A 99 12.09 29.63 8.90
C ASN A 99 11.50 29.04 7.60
N CYS A 100 10.32 28.41 7.67
CA CYS A 100 9.59 27.79 6.56
C CYS A 100 8.15 28.31 6.45
N GLU A 101 7.86 29.44 7.10
CA GLU A 101 6.53 30.06 7.22
C GLU A 101 5.95 30.51 5.88
N THR A 102 6.81 30.77 4.89
CA THR A 102 6.46 31.31 3.58
C THR A 102 6.20 30.24 2.52
N THR A 103 6.26 28.96 2.88
CA THR A 103 5.94 27.86 1.95
C THR A 103 4.45 27.91 1.59
N TYR A 104 4.14 27.71 0.30
CA TYR A 104 2.79 27.96 -0.28
C TYR A 104 1.67 27.22 0.46
N ASP A 105 1.96 26.01 0.94
CA ASP A 105 0.99 25.13 1.61
C ASP A 105 1.09 25.16 3.15
N LYS A 106 2.01 25.96 3.72
CA LYS A 106 2.31 26.00 5.17
C LYS A 106 2.59 24.63 5.80
N LEU A 107 3.07 23.68 5.01
CA LEU A 107 3.37 22.30 5.44
C LEU A 107 4.61 22.21 6.33
N GLY A 108 5.28 23.33 6.63
CA GLY A 108 6.51 23.37 7.43
C GLY A 108 7.69 22.77 6.68
N ARG A 109 8.65 22.20 7.42
CA ARG A 109 9.71 21.37 6.85
C ARG A 109 9.13 20.08 6.26
N THR A 110 9.74 19.61 5.17
CA THR A 110 9.39 18.37 4.51
C THR A 110 10.62 17.49 4.23
N ALA A 111 10.40 16.18 4.14
CA ALA A 111 11.41 15.24 3.69
C ALA A 111 10.86 14.31 2.60
N GLN A 112 11.75 13.91 1.69
CA GLN A 112 11.49 12.90 0.69
C GLN A 112 12.54 11.80 0.83
N VAL A 113 12.10 10.57 1.04
CA VAL A 113 12.97 9.40 1.15
C VAL A 113 12.78 8.52 -0.08
N ASN A 114 13.76 8.54 -0.99
CA ASN A 114 13.81 7.66 -2.15
C ASN A 114 14.38 6.29 -1.75
N ILE A 115 13.59 5.24 -1.93
CA ILE A 115 13.94 3.88 -1.55
C ILE A 115 14.54 3.15 -2.74
N ILE A 116 15.74 2.62 -2.56
CA ILE A 116 16.50 1.86 -3.55
C ILE A 116 16.53 0.39 -3.13
N CYS A 117 16.10 -0.50 -4.02
CA CYS A 117 16.30 -1.93 -3.87
C CYS A 117 17.76 -2.29 -4.17
N GLY A 118 18.50 -2.74 -3.16
CA GLY A 118 19.86 -3.25 -3.32
C GLY A 118 20.87 -2.40 -2.56
N SER A 119 21.94 -2.00 -3.25
CA SER A 119 23.05 -1.27 -2.64
C SER A 119 23.11 0.16 -3.16
N CYS A 120 23.73 1.05 -2.38
CA CYS A 120 23.93 2.44 -2.79
C CYS A 120 24.71 2.54 -4.11
N PRO A 121 24.30 3.39 -5.07
CA PRO A 121 24.92 3.47 -6.40
C PRO A 121 26.44 3.74 -6.38
N ASN A 122 26.92 4.43 -5.35
CA ASN A 122 28.33 4.79 -5.19
C ASN A 122 29.11 3.83 -4.27
N GLY A 123 28.49 2.74 -3.82
CA GLY A 123 29.04 1.84 -2.79
C GLY A 123 29.24 2.48 -1.41
N ARG A 124 28.92 3.77 -1.26
CA ARG A 124 28.96 4.50 0.00
C ARG A 124 27.66 4.24 0.75
N CYS A 125 27.76 3.46 1.80
CA CYS A 125 26.72 3.21 2.78
C CYS A 125 27.09 4.04 4.00
N VAL A 126 26.35 5.13 4.25
CA VAL A 126 26.59 6.02 5.38
C VAL A 126 25.47 5.77 6.38
N GLY A 127 25.79 5.07 7.46
CA GLY A 127 24.83 4.60 8.44
C GLY A 127 25.15 3.19 8.86
N ILE A 128 25.74 3.05 10.05
CA ILE A 128 25.95 1.78 10.73
C ILE A 128 24.72 1.59 11.63
N GLN A 129 24.06 0.43 11.58
CA GLN A 129 23.24 0.03 12.71
C GLN A 129 23.82 -1.17 13.44
N TYR A 130 24.03 -0.95 14.74
CA TYR A 130 24.37 -1.93 15.75
C TYR A 130 23.17 -2.84 16.02
N PHE A 131 23.30 -4.14 15.72
CA PHE A 131 22.43 -5.16 16.32
C PHE A 131 23.18 -5.77 17.50
N TYR A 132 22.69 -5.58 18.72
CA TYR A 132 23.08 -6.39 19.87
C TYR A 132 22.31 -7.72 19.78
N GLU A 133 22.85 -8.67 19.03
CA GLU A 133 22.51 -10.09 19.22
C GLU A 133 23.82 -10.89 19.21
N LYS A 134 24.13 -11.51 20.36
CA LYS A 134 25.35 -12.30 20.56
C LYS A 134 25.37 -13.48 19.59
N VAL A 135 26.12 -13.37 18.49
CA VAL A 135 26.50 -14.53 17.67
C VAL A 135 27.97 -14.38 17.19
N CYS A 136 28.82 -15.17 17.87
CA CYS A 136 30.12 -15.74 17.46
C CYS A 136 31.44 -14.95 17.61
N ASP A 137 32.28 -15.47 18.51
CA ASP A 137 33.74 -15.34 18.57
C ASP A 137 34.41 -15.97 17.32
N ARG A 138 34.63 -15.19 16.24
CA ARG A 138 35.83 -15.27 15.37
C ARG A 138 35.69 -14.34 14.17
N LEU A 139 36.80 -13.67 13.89
CA LEU A 139 37.01 -12.68 12.84
C LEU A 139 36.66 -13.22 11.44
N CYS A 140 35.46 -12.90 10.98
CA CYS A 140 35.10 -12.83 9.58
C CYS A 140 34.41 -11.47 9.35
N ILE A 141 34.98 -10.61 8.52
CA ILE A 141 34.32 -9.42 7.97
C ILE A 141 33.34 -9.95 6.92
N TYR A 142 32.18 -10.44 7.38
CA TYR A 142 31.00 -10.58 6.54
C TYR A 142 30.17 -9.32 6.76
N ASP A 143 29.80 -8.64 5.67
CA ASP A 143 28.70 -7.68 5.66
C ASP A 143 27.51 -8.32 6.39
N VAL A 144 27.32 -7.95 7.65
CA VAL A 144 26.11 -8.30 8.38
C VAL A 144 25.00 -7.68 7.55
N ALA A 145 24.04 -8.50 7.10
CA ALA A 145 22.91 -8.06 6.30
C ALA A 145 22.12 -6.99 7.06
N GLY A 146 22.57 -5.74 6.95
CA GLY A 146 21.94 -4.58 7.54
C GLY A 146 20.60 -4.38 6.89
N ILE A 147 19.61 -3.96 7.68
CA ILE A 147 18.21 -3.77 7.25
C ILE A 147 18.10 -2.67 6.17
N GLY A 148 19.16 -1.89 5.96
CA GLY A 148 19.34 -0.89 4.91
C GLY A 148 20.39 0.15 5.32
N CYS A 149 20.66 1.14 4.47
CA CYS A 149 21.46 2.31 4.82
C CYS A 149 21.18 3.52 3.96
N ILE A 150 21.53 4.70 4.47
CA ILE A 150 21.40 5.97 3.75
C ILE A 150 22.57 6.11 2.78
N CYS A 151 22.25 6.34 1.51
CA CYS A 151 23.19 6.47 0.41
C CYS A 151 23.63 7.91 0.20
N SER A 152 22.69 8.84 0.36
CA SER A 152 22.94 10.27 0.20
C SER A 152 21.88 11.06 0.94
N VAL A 153 22.28 12.25 1.40
CA VAL A 153 21.39 13.27 1.95
C VAL A 153 21.66 14.56 1.20
N THR A 154 20.62 15.14 0.63
CA THR A 154 20.69 16.40 -0.11
C THR A 154 19.69 17.39 0.48
N TYR A 155 20.20 18.51 0.98
CA TYR A 155 19.36 19.62 1.44
C TYR A 155 19.09 20.58 0.29
N GLU A 156 17.90 20.49 -0.34
CA GLU A 156 17.49 21.46 -1.37
C GLU A 156 17.31 22.87 -0.77
N SER A 157 16.85 22.91 0.47
CA SER A 157 16.75 24.14 1.26
C SER A 157 16.77 23.80 2.75
N THR A 158 16.75 24.83 3.61
CA THR A 158 16.54 24.62 5.06
C THR A 158 15.18 24.00 5.40
N CYS A 159 14.25 23.99 4.45
CA CYS A 159 12.88 23.51 4.58
C CYS A 159 12.61 22.16 3.91
N ARG A 160 13.56 21.63 3.12
CA ARG A 160 13.36 20.40 2.37
C ARG A 160 14.64 19.58 2.30
N VAL A 161 14.54 18.31 2.68
CA VAL A 161 15.62 17.33 2.60
C VAL A 161 15.22 16.16 1.71
N LEU A 162 16.14 15.73 0.84
CA LEU A 162 16.01 14.55 -0.01
C LEU A 162 17.00 13.50 0.47
N ILE A 163 16.54 12.26 0.62
CA ILE A 163 17.30 11.17 1.23
C ILE A 163 17.19 9.96 0.32
N ASP A 164 18.32 9.39 -0.08
CA ASP A 164 18.34 8.10 -0.76
C ASP A 164 18.61 7.00 0.26
N LEU A 165 17.70 6.06 0.42
CA LEU A 165 17.77 4.93 1.36
C LEU A 165 17.82 3.62 0.58
N ALA A 166 18.92 2.86 0.71
CA ALA A 166 19.02 1.52 0.16
C ALA A 166 18.53 0.48 1.16
N LEU A 167 17.71 -0.48 0.68
CA LEU A 167 17.25 -1.63 1.44
C LEU A 167 17.76 -2.92 0.76
N PRO A 168 18.26 -3.91 1.50
CA PRO A 168 18.71 -5.17 0.92
C PRO A 168 17.53 -5.88 0.27
N CYS A 169 17.70 -6.29 -0.98
CA CYS A 169 16.73 -7.11 -1.68
C CYS A 169 17.37 -8.29 -2.39
N VAL A 170 16.65 -9.41 -2.50
CA VAL A 170 17.18 -10.67 -3.05
C VAL A 170 17.48 -10.54 -4.55
N LYS A 171 16.71 -9.71 -5.25
CA LYS A 171 16.90 -9.31 -6.64
C LYS A 171 16.41 -7.87 -6.78
N PRO A 172 17.00 -7.03 -7.66
CA PRO A 172 16.40 -5.75 -8.04
C PRO A 172 14.97 -6.03 -8.49
N GLY A 173 13.98 -5.57 -7.72
CA GLY A 173 12.57 -5.75 -8.06
C GLY A 173 12.28 -5.09 -9.41
N LEU A 174 11.34 -5.64 -10.17
CA LEU A 174 10.82 -4.95 -11.35
C LEU A 174 10.18 -3.63 -10.90
N ARG A 175 10.33 -2.59 -11.72
CA ARG A 175 9.77 -1.26 -11.42
C ARG A 175 8.24 -1.33 -11.31
N VAL A 176 7.69 -0.44 -10.50
CA VAL A 176 6.24 -0.21 -10.41
C VAL A 176 5.76 0.41 -11.70
N PHE A 177 4.58 0.01 -12.16
CA PHE A 177 3.99 0.56 -13.38
C PHE A 177 3.17 1.82 -13.09
N GLU A 178 3.85 2.97 -13.12
CA GLU A 178 3.25 4.27 -12.88
C GLU A 178 2.19 4.66 -13.92
N GLY A 179 1.26 5.50 -13.49
CA GLY A 179 0.18 6.04 -14.31
C GLY A 179 -0.93 5.02 -14.60
N PHE A 180 -0.93 3.87 -13.93
CA PHE A 180 -1.94 2.83 -14.06
C PHE A 180 -2.89 2.78 -12.87
N THR A 181 -4.19 2.72 -13.15
CA THR A 181 -5.25 2.70 -12.13
C THR A 181 -6.26 1.60 -12.46
N VAL A 182 -6.70 0.89 -11.42
CA VAL A 182 -7.85 -0.02 -11.44
C VAL A 182 -8.82 0.47 -10.38
N GLY A 183 -10.09 0.65 -10.73
CA GLY A 183 -11.11 1.06 -9.75
C GLY A 183 -12.50 0.55 -10.11
N PHE A 184 -13.45 0.70 -9.20
CA PHE A 184 -14.83 0.27 -9.43
C PHE A 184 -15.57 1.21 -10.36
N HIS A 185 -16.43 0.64 -11.21
CA HIS A 185 -17.28 1.38 -12.13
C HIS A 185 -18.73 1.47 -11.61
N PRO A 186 -19.39 2.64 -11.75
CA PRO A 186 -18.84 3.93 -12.21
C PRO A 186 -17.81 4.50 -11.21
N ARG A 187 -16.81 5.25 -11.73
CA ARG A 187 -15.59 5.68 -11.01
C ARG A 187 -15.91 6.15 -9.60
N SER A 188 -15.68 5.28 -8.62
CA SER A 188 -16.03 5.52 -7.22
C SER A 188 -14.84 5.35 -6.29
N TRP A 189 -14.13 4.23 -6.40
CA TRP A 189 -13.02 3.88 -5.52
C TRP A 189 -11.94 3.09 -6.27
N GLU A 190 -10.69 3.44 -6.05
CA GLU A 190 -9.52 2.78 -6.62
C GLU A 190 -9.13 1.52 -5.83
N VAL A 191 -8.96 0.42 -6.55
CA VAL A 191 -8.37 -0.83 -6.05
C VAL A 191 -6.86 -0.82 -6.24
N VAL A 192 -6.41 -0.20 -7.33
CA VAL A 192 -5.00 0.04 -7.65
C VAL A 192 -4.88 1.49 -8.06
N TYR A 193 -3.91 2.21 -7.51
CA TYR A 193 -3.57 3.57 -7.91
C TYR A 193 -2.08 3.66 -8.19
N ASN A 194 -1.73 4.23 -9.34
CA ASN A 194 -0.35 4.38 -9.79
C ASN A 194 0.46 3.07 -9.78
N GLY A 195 -0.18 1.96 -10.18
CA GLY A 195 0.43 0.62 -10.19
C GLY A 195 0.51 -0.07 -8.83
N MET A 196 0.03 0.56 -7.74
CA MET A 196 0.06 0.03 -6.39
C MET A 196 -1.33 -0.32 -5.88
N THR A 197 -1.45 -1.52 -5.32
CA THR A 197 -2.68 -2.06 -4.76
C THR A 197 -3.01 -1.37 -3.44
N GLN A 198 -4.27 -0.96 -3.30
CA GLN A 198 -4.79 -0.26 -2.14
C GLN A 198 -5.07 -1.24 -0.97
N VAL A 199 -5.13 -0.70 0.24
CA VAL A 199 -5.47 -1.46 1.46
C VAL A 199 -6.82 -2.15 1.32
N GLY A 200 -6.90 -3.38 1.79
CA GLY A 200 -8.09 -4.23 1.71
C GLY A 200 -8.10 -5.11 0.45
N TYR A 201 -7.18 -4.87 -0.49
CA TYR A 201 -7.08 -5.59 -1.76
C TYR A 201 -5.72 -6.27 -1.96
N GLU A 202 -4.79 -6.14 -1.03
CA GLU A 202 -3.51 -6.88 -1.04
C GLU A 202 -3.69 -8.36 -0.65
N LYS A 203 -4.72 -8.67 0.15
CA LYS A 203 -5.15 -10.03 0.51
C LYS A 203 -6.66 -10.03 0.81
N ALA A 204 -7.22 -11.20 1.06
CA ALA A 204 -8.61 -11.30 1.47
C ALA A 204 -8.80 -10.86 2.94
N TYR A 205 -9.72 -9.93 3.15
CA TYR A 205 -10.18 -9.46 4.46
C TYR A 205 -11.70 -9.59 4.53
N ASP A 206 -12.22 -9.89 5.71
CA ASP A 206 -13.66 -10.06 5.90
C ASP A 206 -14.39 -8.71 5.77
N GLU A 207 -13.75 -7.61 6.21
CA GLU A 207 -14.29 -6.24 6.18
C GLU A 207 -14.42 -5.68 4.75
N PHE A 208 -13.60 -6.18 3.82
CA PHE A 208 -13.58 -5.78 2.41
C PHE A 208 -14.25 -6.84 1.51
N SER A 209 -15.02 -7.74 2.10
CA SER A 209 -15.61 -8.86 1.38
C SER A 209 -16.91 -8.50 0.66
N PHE A 210 -17.07 -9.07 -0.53
CA PHE A 210 -18.32 -9.05 -1.26
C PHE A 210 -19.28 -10.07 -0.65
N SER A 211 -20.45 -9.59 -0.27
CA SER A 211 -21.55 -10.43 0.24
C SER A 211 -22.02 -11.44 -0.80
N THR A 212 -22.72 -12.49 -0.37
CA THR A 212 -23.22 -13.55 -1.26
C THR A 212 -24.14 -13.02 -2.37
N GLU A 213 -24.98 -12.03 -2.06
CA GLU A 213 -25.94 -11.38 -2.98
C GLU A 213 -25.25 -10.63 -4.13
N GLN A 214 -24.04 -10.10 -3.92
CA GLN A 214 -23.30 -9.41 -4.96
C GLN A 214 -22.75 -10.44 -5.95
N ARG A 215 -23.32 -10.53 -7.15
CA ARG A 215 -22.99 -11.55 -8.17
C ARG A 215 -21.91 -11.11 -9.14
N ASP A 216 -21.72 -9.82 -9.28
CA ASP A 216 -20.78 -9.23 -10.20
C ASP A 216 -20.22 -7.93 -9.65
N VAL A 217 -19.03 -7.57 -10.15
CA VAL A 217 -18.43 -6.26 -9.96
C VAL A 217 -17.74 -5.84 -11.25
N THR A 218 -17.87 -4.58 -11.61
CA THR A 218 -17.21 -4.03 -12.80
C THR A 218 -16.08 -3.10 -12.40
N LEU A 219 -14.91 -3.31 -12.99
CA LEU A 219 -13.71 -2.51 -12.83
C LEU A 219 -13.43 -1.70 -14.10
N TYR A 220 -12.95 -0.48 -13.94
CA TYR A 220 -12.31 0.29 -15.00
C TYR A 220 -10.79 0.24 -14.84
N LEU A 221 -10.08 0.23 -15.96
CA LEU A 221 -8.63 0.30 -16.04
C LEU A 221 -8.24 1.53 -16.86
N THR A 222 -7.27 2.29 -16.37
CA THR A 222 -6.66 3.40 -17.11
C THR A 222 -5.15 3.35 -17.02
N ALA A 223 -4.47 3.69 -18.10
CA ALA A 223 -3.04 3.92 -18.13
C ALA A 223 -2.72 5.23 -18.86
N VAL A 224 -1.52 5.76 -18.64
CA VAL A 224 -0.93 6.79 -19.52
C VAL A 224 -0.86 6.23 -20.94
N ALA A 225 -1.32 7.01 -21.92
CA ALA A 225 -1.49 6.54 -23.29
C ALA A 225 -0.21 5.95 -23.91
N SER A 226 0.96 6.57 -23.65
CA SER A 226 2.27 6.09 -24.13
C SER A 226 2.71 4.75 -23.55
N LEU A 227 2.12 4.33 -22.43
CA LEU A 227 2.46 3.10 -21.71
C LEU A 227 1.35 2.04 -21.79
N SER A 228 0.16 2.40 -22.27
CA SER A 228 -1.04 1.55 -22.30
C SER A 228 -0.83 0.19 -23.00
N SER A 229 0.00 0.17 -24.05
CA SER A 229 0.31 -1.05 -24.82
C SER A 229 1.15 -2.08 -24.06
N LEU A 230 1.74 -1.69 -22.92
CA LEU A 230 2.52 -2.58 -22.07
C LEU A 230 1.62 -3.43 -21.16
N VAL A 231 0.37 -3.00 -20.93
CA VAL A 231 -0.60 -3.72 -20.11
C VAL A 231 -1.10 -4.93 -20.88
N GLN A 232 -0.96 -6.11 -20.28
CA GLN A 232 -1.35 -7.38 -20.89
C GLN A 232 -2.67 -7.91 -20.32
N LYS A 233 -3.12 -9.01 -20.92
CA LYS A 233 -4.36 -9.69 -20.53
C LYS A 233 -4.29 -10.17 -19.05
N PRO A 234 -5.30 -9.87 -18.23
CA PRO A 234 -5.36 -10.33 -16.84
C PRO A 234 -5.51 -11.85 -16.73
N THR A 235 -5.04 -12.37 -15.61
CA THR A 235 -5.23 -13.76 -15.19
C THR A 235 -5.86 -13.80 -13.80
N ILE A 236 -6.56 -14.89 -13.50
CA ILE A 236 -7.30 -15.05 -12.25
C ILE A 236 -6.91 -16.35 -11.55
N LYS A 237 -6.80 -16.30 -10.22
CA LYS A 237 -6.65 -17.45 -9.34
C LYS A 237 -7.65 -17.35 -8.21
N VAL A 238 -8.35 -18.45 -7.96
CA VAL A 238 -9.36 -18.55 -6.89
C VAL A 238 -8.85 -19.52 -5.83
N SER A 239 -8.96 -19.12 -4.56
CA SER A 239 -8.58 -19.93 -3.40
C SER A 239 -9.72 -19.98 -2.38
N PRO A 240 -10.17 -21.16 -1.96
CA PRO A 240 -9.85 -22.47 -2.55
C PRO A 240 -10.37 -22.60 -3.98
N GLN A 241 -9.79 -23.52 -4.76
CA GLN A 241 -10.12 -23.68 -6.18
C GLN A 241 -11.55 -24.17 -6.44
N GLU A 242 -12.14 -24.91 -5.50
CA GLU A 242 -13.48 -25.49 -5.63
C GLU A 242 -14.53 -24.65 -4.88
N GLY A 243 -15.70 -24.49 -5.49
CA GLY A 243 -16.89 -23.91 -4.86
C GLY A 243 -17.16 -22.44 -5.17
N LEU A 244 -16.27 -21.73 -5.87
CA LEU A 244 -16.54 -20.42 -6.45
C LEU A 244 -16.10 -20.40 -7.92
N VAL A 245 -17.06 -20.24 -8.82
CA VAL A 245 -16.79 -20.06 -10.24
C VAL A 245 -16.66 -18.57 -10.52
N VAL A 246 -15.54 -18.15 -11.09
CA VAL A 246 -15.32 -16.75 -11.49
C VAL A 246 -15.02 -16.66 -12.98
N LYS A 247 -15.63 -15.68 -13.65
CA LYS A 247 -15.42 -15.36 -15.06
C LYS A 247 -15.08 -13.90 -15.21
N LEU A 248 -14.09 -13.62 -16.06
CA LEU A 248 -13.71 -12.27 -16.45
C LEU A 248 -14.24 -11.99 -17.86
N SER A 249 -14.93 -10.86 -18.02
CA SER A 249 -15.41 -10.39 -19.32
C SER A 249 -15.16 -8.89 -19.52
N GLY A 250 -15.38 -8.37 -20.73
CA GLY A 250 -15.14 -6.96 -21.07
C GLY A 250 -13.82 -6.71 -21.82
N SER A 251 -13.59 -5.46 -22.22
CA SER A 251 -12.45 -5.05 -23.05
C SER A 251 -11.11 -5.28 -22.36
N GLY A 252 -11.02 -5.03 -21.06
CA GLY A 252 -9.80 -5.28 -20.28
C GLY A 252 -9.52 -6.78 -20.11
N ALA A 253 -10.56 -7.61 -19.98
CA ALA A 253 -10.42 -9.06 -19.88
C ALA A 253 -9.88 -9.69 -21.17
N ASN A 254 -10.09 -9.03 -22.31
CA ASN A 254 -9.53 -9.44 -23.60
C ASN A 254 -8.11 -8.91 -23.85
N GLY A 255 -7.57 -8.08 -22.95
CA GLY A 255 -6.25 -7.47 -23.08
C GLY A 255 -6.22 -6.21 -23.94
N ASN A 256 -7.36 -5.51 -24.10
CA ASN A 256 -7.35 -4.22 -24.80
C ASN A 256 -6.56 -3.19 -23.96
N PRO A 257 -5.68 -2.38 -24.60
CA PRO A 257 -4.92 -1.35 -23.90
C PRO A 257 -5.82 -0.31 -23.21
N PRO A 258 -5.68 -0.07 -21.89
CA PRO A 258 -6.41 0.97 -21.18
C PRO A 258 -5.77 2.34 -21.39
N THR A 259 -6.56 3.37 -21.69
CA THR A 259 -6.07 4.77 -21.70
C THR A 259 -6.93 5.64 -20.80
N THR A 260 -6.39 6.74 -20.30
CA THR A 260 -7.16 7.68 -19.46
C THR A 260 -8.42 8.23 -20.16
N LEU A 261 -8.36 8.43 -21.49
CA LEU A 261 -9.48 8.93 -22.29
C LEU A 261 -10.43 7.83 -22.76
N SER A 262 -9.94 6.59 -22.88
CA SER A 262 -10.73 5.41 -23.23
C SER A 262 -10.37 4.27 -22.27
N PRO A 263 -10.97 4.27 -21.06
CA PRO A 263 -10.75 3.22 -20.08
C PRO A 263 -11.22 1.86 -20.61
N THR A 264 -10.53 0.79 -20.23
CA THR A 264 -11.03 -0.57 -20.50
C THR A 264 -11.76 -1.12 -19.28
N MET A 265 -12.68 -2.05 -19.53
CA MET A 265 -13.59 -2.56 -18.51
C MET A 265 -13.33 -4.05 -18.27
N ILE A 266 -13.30 -4.45 -17.01
CA ILE A 266 -13.33 -5.85 -16.60
C ILE A 266 -14.59 -6.06 -15.78
N ALA A 267 -15.51 -6.88 -16.24
CA ALA A 267 -16.56 -7.42 -15.39
C ALA A 267 -16.07 -8.72 -14.76
N VAL A 268 -16.20 -8.80 -13.44
CA VAL A 268 -15.88 -9.98 -12.65
C VAL A 268 -17.21 -10.59 -12.23
N ASP A 269 -17.61 -11.64 -12.93
CA ASP A 269 -18.83 -12.39 -12.65
C ASP A 269 -18.49 -13.61 -11.80
N TRP A 270 -19.17 -13.79 -10.67
CA TRP A 270 -18.92 -14.94 -9.80
C TRP A 270 -20.18 -15.65 -9.35
N ARG A 271 -20.08 -16.96 -9.18
CA ARG A 271 -21.16 -17.83 -8.72
C ARG A 271 -20.68 -18.76 -7.62
N CYS A 272 -21.28 -18.63 -6.45
CA CYS A 272 -21.08 -19.55 -5.34
C CYS A 272 -21.72 -20.91 -5.66
N GLU A 273 -20.95 -21.98 -5.50
CA GLU A 273 -21.40 -23.36 -5.60
C GLU A 273 -21.35 -24.06 -4.25
N ILE A 274 -20.41 -23.68 -3.38
CA ILE A 274 -20.27 -24.22 -2.02
C ILE A 274 -20.31 -23.06 -1.04
N ALA A 275 -21.13 -23.21 0.01
CA ALA A 275 -21.20 -22.24 1.09
C ALA A 275 -20.03 -22.42 2.07
N ARG A 276 -19.51 -21.32 2.62
CA ARG A 276 -18.37 -21.27 3.54
C ARG A 276 -18.47 -20.06 4.46
N ASP A 277 -18.02 -20.25 5.70
CA ASP A 277 -17.93 -19.19 6.69
C ASP A 277 -16.76 -18.23 6.44
N LYS A 278 -15.74 -18.67 5.69
CA LYS A 278 -14.58 -17.86 5.29
C LYS A 278 -14.71 -17.45 3.82
N PRO A 279 -14.33 -16.21 3.47
CA PRO A 279 -14.39 -15.75 2.10
C PRO A 279 -13.43 -16.52 1.20
N TYR A 280 -13.84 -16.67 -0.06
CA TYR A 280 -12.98 -17.05 -1.16
C TYR A 280 -12.05 -15.89 -1.52
N GLU A 281 -10.79 -16.19 -1.80
CA GLU A 281 -9.82 -15.24 -2.31
C GLU A 281 -9.82 -15.30 -3.83
N VAL A 282 -10.10 -14.17 -4.47
CA VAL A 282 -10.07 -14.02 -5.92
C VAL A 282 -8.92 -13.09 -6.28
N ASN A 283 -7.75 -13.66 -6.56
CA ASN A 283 -6.57 -12.91 -6.96
C ASN A 283 -6.59 -12.66 -8.47
N ILE A 284 -6.54 -11.39 -8.85
CA ILE A 284 -6.43 -10.92 -10.23
C ILE A 284 -5.02 -10.37 -10.43
N THR A 285 -4.32 -10.92 -11.43
CA THR A 285 -2.97 -10.51 -11.82
C THR A 285 -3.00 -9.92 -13.22
N ILE A 286 -2.56 -8.66 -13.37
CA ILE A 286 -2.43 -7.94 -14.63
C ILE A 286 -0.93 -7.84 -14.96
N PRO A 287 -0.42 -8.63 -15.91
CA PRO A 287 0.98 -8.52 -16.32
C PRO A 287 1.23 -7.20 -17.04
N VAL A 288 2.42 -6.63 -16.83
CA VAL A 288 2.87 -5.44 -17.53
C VAL A 288 4.29 -5.70 -18.06
N LEU A 289 4.50 -5.47 -19.36
CA LEU A 289 5.76 -5.80 -20.01
C LEU A 289 6.93 -4.98 -19.42
N ASN A 290 7.95 -5.68 -18.90
CA ASN A 290 9.14 -5.10 -18.25
C ASN A 290 8.89 -4.40 -16.88
N TYR A 291 7.72 -4.58 -16.29
CA TYR A 291 7.36 -4.06 -14.96
C TYR A 291 6.89 -5.18 -14.05
N ALA A 292 6.78 -4.89 -12.75
CA ALA A 292 6.13 -5.79 -11.82
C ALA A 292 4.66 -5.95 -12.24
N PRO A 293 4.12 -7.19 -12.26
CA PRO A 293 2.70 -7.37 -12.52
C PRO A 293 1.87 -6.74 -11.40
N VAL A 294 0.78 -6.08 -11.78
CA VAL A 294 -0.17 -5.51 -10.81
C VAL A 294 -1.05 -6.64 -10.28
N GLN A 295 -1.15 -6.79 -8.96
CA GLN A 295 -1.89 -7.88 -8.33
C GLN A 295 -2.79 -7.35 -7.21
N PHE A 296 -4.06 -7.76 -7.23
CA PHE A 296 -5.01 -7.44 -6.18
C PHE A 296 -5.96 -8.61 -5.95
N THR A 297 -6.56 -8.66 -4.77
CA THR A 297 -7.35 -9.78 -4.28
C THR A 297 -8.70 -9.27 -3.80
N PHE A 298 -9.78 -9.89 -4.27
CA PHE A 298 -11.10 -9.70 -3.69
C PHE A 298 -11.44 -10.84 -2.74
N ALA A 299 -12.09 -10.51 -1.63
CA ALA A 299 -12.71 -11.48 -0.74
C ALA A 299 -14.18 -11.66 -1.14
N LYS A 300 -14.64 -12.90 -1.35
CA LYS A 300 -16.02 -13.20 -1.72
C LYS A 300 -16.64 -14.17 -0.73
N LEU A 301 -17.66 -13.73 0.00
CA LEU A 301 -18.43 -14.58 0.91
C LEU A 301 -19.53 -15.34 0.16
N CYS A 302 -19.64 -16.63 0.47
CA CYS A 302 -20.69 -17.52 -0.01
C CYS A 302 -21.37 -18.14 1.21
N GLY A 303 -22.36 -17.48 1.80
CA GLY A 303 -23.18 -18.06 2.86
C GLY A 303 -24.24 -19.00 2.29
N GLU A 304 -24.77 -19.88 3.12
CA GLU A 304 -26.00 -20.59 2.79
C GLU A 304 -27.15 -19.57 2.69
N HIS A 305 -28.03 -19.72 1.69
CA HIS A 305 -29.31 -19.02 1.68
C HIS A 305 -30.18 -19.57 2.82
N GLY A 306 -29.88 -19.16 4.06
CA GLY A 306 -30.85 -19.22 5.13
C GLY A 306 -31.91 -18.17 4.83
N ASN A 307 -33.18 -18.58 4.78
CA ASN A 307 -34.26 -17.70 5.19
C ASN A 307 -33.84 -17.08 6.53
N VAL A 308 -33.30 -15.87 6.50
CA VAL A 308 -33.26 -15.03 7.67
C VAL A 308 -34.72 -14.69 7.90
N ASN A 309 -35.35 -15.52 8.72
CA ASN A 309 -36.51 -15.13 9.49
C ASN A 309 -36.16 -13.73 10.01
N ILE A 310 -36.92 -12.72 9.58
CA ILE A 310 -36.89 -11.40 10.19
C ILE A 310 -37.35 -11.62 11.64
N GLN A 311 -36.40 -11.99 12.49
CA GLN A 311 -36.55 -12.02 13.93
C GLN A 311 -35.49 -11.09 14.50
N LEU A 312 -35.92 -9.83 14.57
CA LEU A 312 -35.63 -8.89 15.64
C LEU A 312 -34.17 -8.43 15.76
N LEU A 313 -33.89 -7.39 14.97
CA LEU A 313 -33.40 -6.13 15.52
C LEU A 313 -34.32 -5.68 16.67
N THR A 314 -34.10 -6.16 17.90
CA THR A 314 -34.52 -5.49 19.15
C THR A 314 -33.80 -6.08 20.36
N SER A 315 -32.60 -5.57 20.65
CA SER A 315 -32.04 -5.26 21.99
C SER A 315 -30.56 -4.94 21.75
N VAL A 316 -30.12 -3.68 21.73
CA VAL A 316 -30.05 -2.78 22.89
C VAL A 316 -30.35 -1.35 22.44
N CYS A 317 -31.60 -0.94 22.57
CA CYS A 317 -31.95 0.45 22.81
C CYS A 317 -32.85 0.45 24.05
N HIS A 318 -32.20 0.33 25.21
CA HIS A 318 -32.85 0.46 26.52
C HIS A 318 -31.96 1.35 27.40
N SER A 319 -31.85 2.60 26.99
CA SER A 319 -31.56 3.72 27.89
C SER A 319 -31.95 5.04 27.21
N THR A 320 -33.21 5.17 26.81
CA THR A 320 -34.04 6.40 26.86
C THR A 320 -35.33 6.12 26.08
N GLY A 321 -36.45 6.04 26.80
CA GLY A 321 -37.73 5.63 26.25
C GLY A 321 -38.37 6.71 25.38
N ILE A 322 -38.78 6.33 24.17
CA ILE A 322 -39.86 6.98 23.43
C ILE A 322 -40.66 5.87 22.72
N ILE A 323 -41.94 5.78 23.08
CA ILE A 323 -42.96 4.93 22.47
C ILE A 323 -43.55 5.71 21.28
N LEU A 324 -43.67 5.11 20.08
CA LEU A 324 -44.90 5.23 19.27
C LEU A 324 -44.98 4.25 18.07
N HIS A 325 -45.96 3.35 18.19
CA HIS A 325 -46.91 2.78 17.21
C HIS A 325 -46.50 2.30 15.80
N MET A 326 -46.78 1.01 15.58
CA MET A 326 -47.02 0.30 14.31
C MET A 326 -48.07 0.96 13.40
N LEU A 327 -47.97 0.70 12.08
CA LEU A 327 -49.01 0.13 11.18
C LEU A 327 -48.44 0.02 9.74
N THR A 328 -48.10 -1.20 9.28
CA THR A 328 -48.81 -2.06 8.27
C THR A 328 -48.46 -1.86 6.78
N LEU A 329 -47.75 -2.87 6.25
CA LEU A 329 -48.03 -3.71 5.06
C LEU A 329 -48.67 -3.10 3.79
N GLY A 330 -48.04 -3.39 2.64
CA GLY A 330 -48.72 -3.49 1.34
C GLY A 330 -47.77 -3.63 0.14
N CYS A 331 -47.62 -4.88 -0.33
CA CYS A 331 -47.10 -5.37 -1.64
C CYS A 331 -45.91 -4.69 -2.32
#